data_AF-A0AA92WLR9-F1
#
_entry.id   AF-A0AA92WLR9-F1
#
_cell.length_a   1.000
_cell.length_b   1.000
_cell.length_c   1.000
_cell.angle_alpha   90.00
_cell.angle_beta   90.00
_cell.angle_gamma   90.00
#
_symmetry.space_group_name_H-M   'P 1'
#
loop_
_entity.id
_entity.type
_entity.pdbx_description
1 polymer ?
#
loop_
_entity_poly.entity_id
_entity_poly.type
_entity_poly.pdbx_seq_one_letter_code
_entity_poly.pdbx_strand_id
1 'polypeptide(L)'
;MKKFKTMMAMMLALVSMCVAFSSCSSDDDDNKTTAAAAEVVGTYEGDMTLKVSSSESTSSNMTFKIEKVDDNHVNVILPAFGEAPMALPSITVKNLLVTGSNGSFSIPESTFDQTLESGKSISSTAIKATFANGKMHIEFAMKYGSMPFVMYCTSDATKK
;
A
#
# COMPACT_ATOMS: atom_id res chain seq x y z
N MET A 1 62.03 30.16 -38.88
CA MET A 1 61.07 29.34 -39.67
C MET A 1 61.79 28.09 -40.21
N LYS A 2 61.48 26.90 -39.68
CA LYS A 2 61.58 25.59 -40.37
C LYS A 2 60.92 24.54 -39.47
N LYS A 3 60.13 23.68 -40.09
CA LYS A 3 59.10 22.83 -39.50
C LYS A 3 59.67 21.49 -39.07
N PHE A 4 59.16 20.92 -37.97
CA PHE A 4 59.04 19.46 -37.80
C PHE A 4 57.77 19.14 -37.01
N LYS A 5 57.26 17.96 -37.30
CA LYS A 5 55.87 17.53 -37.19
C LYS A 5 55.85 16.32 -36.25
N THR A 6 54.79 16.21 -35.45
CA THR A 6 54.18 14.94 -34.97
C THR A 6 54.77 14.26 -33.72
N MET A 7 53.86 13.60 -32.99
CA MET A 7 54.04 12.59 -31.93
C MET A 7 54.31 13.19 -30.54
N MET A 8 53.80 12.75 -29.41
CA MET A 8 52.81 11.74 -29.01
C MET A 8 52.88 11.79 -27.47
N ALA A 9 51.73 11.79 -26.79
CA ALA A 9 51.56 11.37 -25.40
C ALA A 9 52.24 12.16 -24.23
N MET A 10 51.50 12.18 -23.12
CA MET A 10 51.94 12.38 -21.74
C MET A 10 52.36 13.79 -21.28
N MET A 11 51.38 14.53 -20.77
CA MET A 11 51.44 15.21 -19.45
C MET A 11 49.99 15.36 -18.98
N LEU A 12 49.42 14.43 -18.22
CA LEU A 12 49.65 14.27 -16.78
C LEU A 12 49.52 15.61 -16.02
N ALA A 13 48.30 16.17 -16.06
CA ALA A 13 47.88 17.22 -15.13
C ALA A 13 47.59 16.57 -13.77
N LEU A 14 48.64 16.50 -12.97
CA LEU A 14 48.62 16.12 -11.57
C LEU A 14 47.93 17.21 -10.72
N VAL A 15 47.03 16.74 -9.86
CA VAL A 15 46.86 17.17 -8.46
C VAL A 15 46.13 18.49 -8.22
N SER A 16 44.85 18.39 -7.87
CA SER A 16 44.35 18.87 -6.58
C SER A 16 42.90 18.43 -6.37
N MET A 17 42.69 17.23 -5.79
CA MET A 17 41.81 17.01 -4.63
C MET A 17 41.83 15.51 -4.27
N CYS A 18 42.86 15.07 -3.54
CA CYS A 18 42.83 13.77 -2.84
C CYS A 18 42.80 14.03 -1.35
N VAL A 19 41.61 13.91 -0.74
CA VAL A 19 41.33 13.48 0.64
C VAL A 19 39.86 13.02 0.61
N ALA A 20 39.41 11.92 1.18
CA ALA A 20 40.00 10.70 1.70
C ALA A 20 38.82 9.71 1.75
N PHE A 21 39.06 8.42 1.52
CA PHE A 21 38.15 7.41 2.05
C PHE A 21 38.27 7.45 3.58
N SER A 22 37.35 8.18 4.22
CA SER A 22 37.06 8.06 5.64
C SER A 22 35.72 7.35 5.78
N SER A 23 35.83 6.07 6.09
CA SER A 23 34.80 5.29 6.76
C SER A 23 34.15 6.10 7.90
N CYS A 24 32.81 6.10 7.92
CA CYS A 24 31.89 6.21 9.05
C CYS A 24 32.27 7.14 10.23
N SER A 25 31.50 8.22 10.43
CA SER A 25 30.73 8.39 11.68
C SER A 25 29.85 9.65 11.64
N SER A 26 28.58 9.45 11.97
CA SER A 26 27.67 10.39 12.66
C SER A 26 27.15 11.58 11.86
N ASP A 27 25.91 12.02 11.97
CA ASP A 27 24.68 11.58 12.65
C ASP A 27 23.77 12.76 12.32
N ASP A 28 22.87 12.64 11.34
CA ASP A 28 21.64 13.40 11.40
C ASP A 28 20.58 12.70 10.55
N ASP A 29 19.65 12.12 11.30
CA ASP A 29 18.41 11.48 10.91
C ASP A 29 17.50 12.40 10.10
N ASP A 30 17.87 12.68 8.85
CA ASP A 30 16.97 13.31 7.87
C ASP A 30 16.45 12.31 6.83
N ASN A 31 16.49 11.01 7.17
CA ASN A 31 15.37 10.16 6.78
C ASN A 31 14.17 10.62 7.61
N LYS A 32 13.58 11.77 7.23
CA LYS A 32 12.13 11.94 7.34
C LYS A 32 11.55 10.74 6.62
N THR A 33 11.43 9.65 7.35
CA THR A 33 10.58 8.52 7.03
C THR A 33 9.23 9.17 6.96
N THR A 34 8.84 9.62 5.77
CA THR A 34 7.54 10.20 5.55
C THR A 34 6.58 9.19 6.12
N ALA A 35 5.80 9.59 7.13
CA ALA A 35 4.88 8.70 7.80
C ALA A 35 4.04 7.99 6.73
N ALA A 36 4.35 6.73 6.42
CA ALA A 36 3.83 6.04 5.25
C ALA A 36 2.30 5.98 5.28
N ALA A 37 1.74 5.96 6.50
CA ALA A 37 0.31 6.08 6.73
C ALA A 37 -0.28 7.40 6.22
N ALA A 38 0.39 8.55 6.44
CA ALA A 38 -0.12 9.86 6.02
C ALA A 38 -0.28 9.99 4.50
N GLU A 39 0.54 9.27 3.73
CA GLU A 39 0.52 9.28 2.26
C GLU A 39 -0.72 8.54 1.70
N VAL A 40 -1.19 7.52 2.41
CA VAL A 40 -2.29 6.65 1.97
C VAL A 40 -3.64 6.98 2.62
N VAL A 41 -3.67 7.83 3.66
CA VAL A 41 -4.91 8.25 4.33
C VAL A 41 -5.84 8.97 3.37
N GLY A 42 -7.12 8.60 3.38
CA GLY A 42 -8.13 9.24 2.55
C GLY A 42 -9.37 8.38 2.33
N THR A 43 -10.27 8.92 1.51
CA THR A 43 -11.46 8.20 1.02
C THR A 43 -11.22 7.81 -0.42
N TYR A 44 -11.42 6.55 -0.74
CA TYR A 44 -11.25 5.98 -2.07
C TYR A 44 -12.60 5.46 -2.57
N GLU A 45 -12.92 5.74 -3.81
CA GLU A 45 -14.12 5.22 -4.45
C GLU A 45 -13.80 4.46 -5.73
N GLY A 46 -14.46 3.32 -5.91
CA GLY A 46 -14.29 2.46 -7.06
C GLY A 46 -15.36 1.39 -7.13
N ASP A 47 -15.37 0.65 -8.23
CA ASP A 47 -16.21 -0.52 -8.37
C ASP A 47 -15.51 -1.73 -7.73
N MET A 48 -16.27 -2.58 -7.08
CA MET A 48 -15.75 -3.76 -6.39
C MET A 48 -16.29 -5.03 -7.04
N THR A 49 -15.39 -5.90 -7.47
CA THR A 49 -15.72 -7.24 -7.94
C THR A 49 -15.71 -8.20 -6.77
N LEU A 50 -16.82 -8.90 -6.56
CA LEU A 50 -17.02 -9.93 -5.56
C LEU A 50 -17.12 -11.30 -6.25
N LYS A 51 -16.24 -12.23 -5.88
CA LYS A 51 -16.30 -13.64 -6.27
C LYS A 51 -16.66 -14.50 -5.07
N VAL A 52 -17.66 -15.35 -5.23
CA VAL A 52 -18.08 -16.33 -4.24
C VAL A 52 -18.37 -17.65 -4.94
N SER A 53 -17.65 -18.70 -4.56
CA SER A 53 -17.69 -19.98 -5.29
C SER A 53 -17.37 -19.76 -6.79
N SER A 54 -18.24 -20.17 -7.72
CA SER A 54 -18.11 -19.94 -9.16
C SER A 54 -18.83 -18.70 -9.69
N SER A 55 -19.42 -17.88 -8.80
CA SER A 55 -20.18 -16.69 -9.18
C SER A 55 -19.36 -15.42 -8.98
N GLU A 56 -19.52 -14.47 -9.89
CA GLU A 56 -18.90 -13.15 -9.86
C GLU A 56 -19.97 -12.06 -10.00
N SER A 57 -19.83 -10.99 -9.26
CA SER A 57 -20.72 -9.82 -9.29
C SER A 57 -19.92 -8.54 -9.06
N THR A 58 -20.45 -7.40 -9.50
CA THR A 58 -19.81 -6.10 -9.32
C THR A 58 -20.76 -5.15 -8.60
N SER A 59 -20.25 -4.51 -7.55
CA SER A 59 -20.93 -3.44 -6.82
C SER A 59 -20.25 -2.10 -7.17
N SER A 60 -21.02 -1.16 -7.70
CA SER A 60 -20.47 0.13 -8.12
C SER A 60 -20.44 1.17 -6.99
N ASN A 61 -19.56 2.17 -7.14
CA ASN A 61 -19.43 3.31 -6.22
C ASN A 61 -19.17 2.92 -4.76
N MET A 62 -18.29 1.96 -4.57
CA MET A 62 -17.93 1.47 -3.25
C MET A 62 -16.92 2.40 -2.58
N THR A 63 -17.21 2.81 -1.35
CA THR A 63 -16.37 3.73 -0.58
C THR A 63 -15.51 2.97 0.42
N PHE A 64 -14.20 3.09 0.26
CA PHE A 64 -13.19 2.62 1.19
C PHE A 64 -12.59 3.81 1.94
N LYS A 65 -12.30 3.65 3.24
CA LYS A 65 -11.59 4.70 4.00
C LYS A 65 -10.33 4.15 4.63
N ILE A 66 -9.27 4.93 4.55
CA ILE A 66 -7.97 4.66 5.15
C ILE A 66 -7.76 5.72 6.23
N GLU A 67 -7.75 5.33 7.49
CA GLU A 67 -7.60 6.22 8.64
C GLU A 67 -6.25 6.01 9.32
N LYS A 68 -5.58 7.10 9.69
CA LYS A 68 -4.27 7.03 10.34
C LYS A 68 -4.42 6.46 11.76
N VAL A 69 -3.55 5.52 12.13
CA VAL A 69 -3.38 5.07 13.52
C VAL A 69 -2.13 5.70 14.10
N ASP A 70 -0.99 5.49 13.43
CA ASP A 70 0.30 6.12 13.74
C ASP A 70 1.06 6.39 12.44
N ASP A 71 2.36 6.61 12.49
CA ASP A 71 3.14 6.97 11.30
C ASP A 71 3.23 5.85 10.25
N ASN A 72 3.12 4.59 10.65
CA ASN A 72 3.22 3.44 9.76
C ASN A 72 1.99 2.53 9.78
N HIS A 73 0.99 2.78 10.62
CA HIS A 73 -0.23 1.97 10.68
C HIS A 73 -1.49 2.74 10.31
N VAL A 74 -2.42 2.04 9.67
CA VAL A 74 -3.74 2.54 9.28
C VAL A 74 -4.85 1.57 9.67
N ASN A 75 -6.06 2.10 9.83
CA ASN A 75 -7.27 1.31 9.79
C ASN A 75 -7.84 1.36 8.36
N VAL A 76 -8.29 0.22 7.86
CA VAL A 76 -9.02 0.13 6.59
C VAL A 76 -10.49 -0.13 6.89
N ILE A 77 -11.36 0.77 6.47
CA ILE A 77 -12.80 0.64 6.58
C ILE A 77 -13.31 0.16 5.23
N LEU A 78 -13.72 -1.11 5.19
CA LEU A 78 -14.35 -1.74 4.05
C LEU A 78 -15.83 -1.32 3.98
N PRO A 79 -16.37 -1.12 2.77
CA PRO A 79 -17.77 -0.73 2.58
C PRO A 79 -18.73 -1.82 3.07
N ALA A 80 -19.94 -1.41 3.44
CA ALA A 80 -21.07 -2.33 3.51
C ALA A 80 -21.50 -2.72 2.09
N PHE A 81 -21.92 -3.96 1.86
CA PHE A 81 -22.38 -4.41 0.54
C PHE A 81 -23.33 -5.60 0.63
N GLY A 82 -24.02 -5.90 -0.47
CA GLY A 82 -25.05 -6.93 -0.54
C GLY A 82 -26.42 -6.44 -0.05
N GLU A 83 -27.43 -7.28 -0.23
CA GLU A 83 -28.83 -6.94 0.07
C GLU A 83 -29.36 -7.80 1.23
N ALA A 84 -30.34 -7.27 1.95
CA ALA A 84 -31.00 -8.02 3.02
C ALA A 84 -31.64 -9.32 2.47
N PRO A 85 -31.58 -10.44 3.20
CA PRO A 85 -31.05 -10.59 4.56
C PRO A 85 -29.54 -10.89 4.63
N MET A 86 -28.82 -10.89 3.50
CA MET A 86 -27.41 -11.27 3.41
C MET A 86 -26.44 -10.08 3.35
N ALA A 87 -26.92 -8.86 3.58
CA ALA A 87 -26.08 -7.66 3.59
C ALA A 87 -24.94 -7.79 4.61
N LEU A 88 -23.74 -7.45 4.18
CA LEU A 88 -22.57 -7.29 5.03
C LEU A 88 -22.50 -5.85 5.53
N PRO A 89 -22.31 -5.64 6.83
CA PRO A 89 -22.07 -4.29 7.36
C PRO A 89 -20.67 -3.80 6.94
N SER A 90 -20.42 -2.52 7.17
CA SER A 90 -19.07 -1.98 7.06
C SER A 90 -18.15 -2.64 8.09
N ILE A 91 -16.90 -2.89 7.68
CA ILE A 91 -15.91 -3.65 8.47
C ILE A 91 -14.66 -2.81 8.61
N THR A 92 -14.24 -2.56 9.86
CA THR A 92 -12.96 -1.89 10.14
C THR A 92 -11.89 -2.94 10.43
N VAL A 93 -10.90 -3.05 9.56
CA VAL A 93 -9.67 -3.80 9.81
C VAL A 93 -8.66 -2.86 10.42
N LYS A 94 -8.23 -3.15 11.65
CA LYS A 94 -7.43 -2.23 12.45
C LYS A 94 -5.94 -2.49 12.33
N ASN A 95 -5.15 -1.43 12.52
CA ASN A 95 -3.72 -1.49 12.76
C ASN A 95 -2.91 -2.23 11.67
N LEU A 96 -3.24 -1.98 10.40
CA LEU A 96 -2.52 -2.55 9.26
C LEU A 96 -1.25 -1.73 8.99
N LEU A 97 -0.12 -2.43 8.87
CA LEU A 97 1.16 -1.83 8.50
C LEU A 97 1.10 -1.28 7.06
N VAL A 98 1.63 -0.08 6.88
CA VAL A 98 1.88 0.54 5.58
C VAL A 98 3.39 0.56 5.38
N THR A 99 3.82 0.03 4.25
CA THR A 99 5.22 0.01 3.83
C THR A 99 5.37 0.72 2.48
N GLY A 100 6.58 1.13 2.14
CA GLY A 100 6.88 1.77 0.86
C GLY A 100 7.44 3.17 1.02
N SER A 101 7.79 3.78 -0.11
CA SER A 101 8.42 5.09 -0.18
C SER A 101 8.27 5.66 -1.60
N ASN A 102 8.61 6.94 -1.77
CA ASN A 102 8.68 7.60 -3.09
C ASN A 102 7.38 7.49 -3.91
N GLY A 103 6.22 7.64 -3.27
CA GLY A 103 4.92 7.66 -3.96
C GLY A 103 4.33 6.29 -4.30
N SER A 104 4.99 5.21 -3.88
CA SER A 104 4.49 3.84 -3.99
C SER A 104 4.43 3.20 -2.60
N PHE A 105 3.22 2.90 -2.14
CA PHE A 105 2.97 2.35 -0.82
C PHE A 105 2.13 1.07 -0.90
N SER A 106 2.19 0.25 0.13
CA SER A 106 1.41 -0.97 0.21
C SER A 106 1.06 -1.35 1.64
N ILE A 107 -0.09 -1.98 1.77
CA ILE A 107 -0.43 -2.83 2.92
C ILE A 107 -0.08 -4.26 2.49
N PRO A 108 0.95 -4.89 3.08
CA PRO A 108 1.28 -6.28 2.79
C PRO A 108 0.14 -7.21 3.24
N GLU A 109 0.08 -8.40 2.65
CA GLU A 109 -0.95 -9.37 3.00
C GLU A 109 -0.97 -9.65 4.51
N SER A 110 -2.12 -9.37 5.12
CA SER A 110 -2.36 -9.50 6.55
C SER A 110 -3.65 -10.28 6.78
N THR A 111 -3.67 -11.10 7.82
CA THR A 111 -4.86 -11.89 8.22
C THR A 111 -5.51 -11.25 9.44
N PHE A 112 -6.84 -11.33 9.55
CA PHE A 112 -7.62 -10.68 10.61
C PHE A 112 -8.94 -11.40 10.91
N ASP A 113 -9.04 -12.15 11.98
CA ASP A 113 -10.34 -12.72 12.37
C ASP A 113 -11.00 -11.84 13.43
N GLN A 114 -12.31 -11.62 13.31
CA GLN A 114 -13.04 -10.79 14.27
C GLN A 114 -14.47 -11.28 14.49
N THR A 115 -15.03 -10.95 15.66
CA THR A 115 -16.46 -11.10 15.91
C THR A 115 -17.09 -9.72 15.90
N LEU A 116 -18.08 -9.51 15.03
CA LEU A 116 -18.81 -8.25 14.97
C LEU A 116 -19.73 -8.10 16.18
N GLU A 117 -20.13 -6.86 16.49
CA GLU A 117 -21.10 -6.56 17.55
C GLU A 117 -22.45 -7.28 17.35
N SER A 118 -22.80 -7.59 16.09
CA SER A 118 -23.96 -8.41 15.74
C SER A 118 -23.85 -9.89 16.19
N GLY A 119 -22.73 -10.31 16.76
CA GLY A 119 -22.41 -11.69 17.13
C GLY A 119 -21.93 -12.55 15.96
N LYS A 120 -21.93 -12.03 14.73
CA LYS A 120 -21.43 -12.77 13.56
C LYS A 120 -19.91 -12.72 13.49
N SER A 121 -19.28 -13.87 13.27
CA SER A 121 -17.84 -13.97 13.03
C SER A 121 -17.48 -13.57 11.60
N ILE A 122 -16.26 -13.07 11.42
CA ILE A 122 -15.57 -12.92 10.16
C ILE A 122 -14.29 -13.75 10.28
N SER A 123 -14.12 -14.72 9.38
CA SER A 123 -13.01 -15.68 9.40
C SER A 123 -12.36 -15.84 8.03
N SER A 124 -11.24 -16.59 7.97
CA SER A 124 -10.55 -16.93 6.72
C SER A 124 -10.15 -15.68 5.94
N THR A 125 -9.69 -14.68 6.67
CA THR A 125 -9.48 -13.36 6.12
C THR A 125 -8.07 -13.14 5.63
N ALA A 126 -7.98 -12.35 4.56
CA ALA A 126 -6.74 -11.79 4.08
C ALA A 126 -7.06 -10.40 3.53
N ILE A 127 -6.15 -9.44 3.71
CA ILE A 127 -6.24 -8.12 3.09
C ILE A 127 -4.86 -7.69 2.64
N LYS A 128 -4.78 -7.11 1.45
CA LYS A 128 -3.61 -6.41 0.93
C LYS A 128 -4.06 -5.25 0.07
N ALA A 129 -3.24 -4.21 -0.01
CA ALA A 129 -3.51 -3.08 -0.88
C ALA A 129 -2.22 -2.46 -1.42
N THR A 130 -2.29 -1.83 -2.58
CA THR A 130 -1.23 -0.99 -3.12
C THR A 130 -1.77 0.40 -3.42
N PHE A 131 -0.93 1.41 -3.25
CA PHE A 131 -1.26 2.82 -3.42
C PHE A 131 -0.22 3.48 -4.30
N ALA A 132 -0.67 4.09 -5.40
CA ALA A 132 0.19 4.87 -6.28
C ALA A 132 -0.65 5.91 -7.03
N ASN A 133 -0.14 7.14 -7.14
CA ASN A 133 -0.76 8.21 -7.95
C ASN A 133 -2.25 8.46 -7.60
N GLY A 134 -2.58 8.45 -6.31
CA GLY A 134 -3.96 8.62 -5.84
C GLY A 134 -4.90 7.45 -6.14
N LYS A 135 -4.39 6.33 -6.65
CA LYS A 135 -5.14 5.09 -6.88
C LYS A 135 -4.81 4.07 -5.80
N MET A 136 -5.80 3.27 -5.45
CA MET A 136 -5.68 2.12 -4.56
C MET A 136 -6.15 0.88 -5.32
N HIS A 137 -5.32 -0.17 -5.34
CA HIS A 137 -5.77 -1.52 -5.66
C HIS A 137 -5.87 -2.29 -4.35
N ILE A 138 -7.08 -2.75 -4.00
CA ILE A 138 -7.31 -3.51 -2.76
C ILE A 138 -7.85 -4.90 -3.10
N GLU A 139 -7.31 -5.91 -2.43
CA GLU A 139 -7.82 -7.28 -2.43
C GLU A 139 -8.11 -7.69 -0.98
N PHE A 140 -9.28 -8.25 -0.74
CA PHE A 140 -9.59 -8.85 0.55
C PHE A 140 -10.45 -10.10 0.40
N ALA A 141 -10.18 -11.08 1.26
CA ALA A 141 -10.95 -12.30 1.38
C ALA A 141 -11.60 -12.36 2.76
N MET A 142 -12.80 -12.92 2.85
CA MET A 142 -13.47 -13.17 4.13
C MET A 142 -14.60 -14.19 4.02
N LYS A 143 -14.85 -14.92 5.09
CA LYS A 143 -16.05 -15.72 5.32
C LYS A 143 -16.89 -15.07 6.41
N TYR A 144 -18.15 -14.80 6.12
CA TYR A 144 -19.07 -14.13 7.04
C TYR A 144 -20.02 -15.11 7.73
N GLY A 145 -19.99 -15.13 9.06
CA GLY A 145 -20.75 -16.05 9.90
C GLY A 145 -20.52 -17.50 9.49
N SER A 146 -21.61 -18.25 9.35
CA SER A 146 -21.58 -19.66 8.95
C SER A 146 -21.65 -19.88 7.43
N MET A 147 -21.38 -18.87 6.60
CA MET A 147 -21.42 -19.03 5.15
C MET A 147 -20.45 -20.14 4.68
N PRO A 148 -20.86 -21.02 3.74
CA PRO A 148 -20.04 -22.17 3.34
C PRO A 148 -18.82 -21.78 2.49
N PHE A 149 -18.85 -20.61 1.83
CA PHE A 149 -17.80 -20.17 0.91
C PHE A 149 -17.09 -18.91 1.39
N VAL A 150 -15.82 -18.78 1.03
CA VAL A 150 -15.04 -17.54 1.18
C VAL A 150 -15.42 -16.59 0.06
N MET A 151 -15.59 -15.33 0.40
CA MET A 151 -15.79 -14.23 -0.54
C MET A 151 -14.44 -13.61 -0.85
N TYR A 152 -14.15 -13.39 -2.13
CA TYR A 152 -12.95 -12.71 -2.61
C TYR A 152 -13.37 -11.41 -3.28
N CYS A 153 -12.88 -10.30 -2.75
CA CYS A 153 -13.21 -8.96 -3.23
C CYS A 153 -11.96 -8.29 -3.79
N THR A 154 -12.11 -7.61 -4.92
CA THR A 154 -11.06 -6.76 -5.50
C THR A 154 -11.67 -5.45 -5.96
N SER A 155 -10.94 -4.35 -5.81
CA SER A 155 -11.36 -3.04 -6.30
C SER A 155 -10.16 -2.20 -6.70
N ASP A 156 -10.30 -1.53 -7.84
CA ASP A 156 -9.47 -0.40 -8.22
C ASP A 156 -10.24 0.88 -7.89
N ALA A 157 -9.78 1.60 -6.87
CA ALA A 157 -10.44 2.77 -6.33
C ALA A 157 -9.55 4.02 -6.44
N THR A 158 -10.17 5.18 -6.60
CA THR A 158 -9.47 6.47 -6.73
C THR A 158 -9.75 7.35 -5.52
N LYS A 159 -8.71 8.01 -5.01
CA LYS A 159 -8.80 8.95 -3.90
C LYS A 159 -9.67 10.15 -4.33
N LYS A 160 -10.63 10.50 -3.48
CA LYS A 160 -11.48 11.68 -3.65
C LYS A 160 -10.83 12.95 -3.09
#